data_AF-A0A6G4TTT7-F1
#
_entry.id   AF-A0A6G4TTT7-F1
#
_cell.length_a   1.000
_cell.length_b   1.000
_cell.length_c   1.000
_cell.angle_alpha   90.00
_cell.angle_beta   90.00
_cell.angle_gamma   90.00
#
_symmetry.space_group_name_H-M   'P 1'
#
loop_
_entity.id
_entity.type
_entity.pdbx_description
1 polymer ?
#
loop_
_entity_poly.entity_id
_entity_poly.type
_entity_poly.pdbx_seq_one_letter_code
_entity_poly.pdbx_strand_id
1 'polypeptide(L)'
;MREPEQLDADQRRINEGWTQAIRLGVALVSRPLDEATYDELRSFIAVEADAVVASLNALRDRDEPALRAQIADLERHGAWTGGTA
;
A
#
# COMPACT_ATOMS: atom_id res chain seq x y z
N MET A 1 14.92 -22.28 -10.07
CA MET A 1 13.71 -21.56 -10.50
C MET A 1 13.44 -20.52 -9.44
N ARG A 2 13.66 -19.23 -9.72
CA ARG A 2 13.17 -18.16 -8.84
C ARG A 2 11.72 -17.90 -9.26
N GLU A 3 10.80 -18.04 -8.32
CA GLU A 3 9.41 -17.64 -8.52
C GLU A 3 9.38 -16.12 -8.77
N PRO A 4 8.50 -15.61 -9.67
CA PRO A 4 8.37 -14.18 -9.88
C PRO A 4 8.02 -13.50 -8.54
N GLU A 5 8.88 -12.60 -8.08
CA GLU A 5 8.81 -12.03 -6.74
C GLU A 5 7.56 -11.15 -6.61
N GLN A 6 6.55 -11.70 -5.92
CA GLN A 6 5.41 -10.96 -5.39
C GLN A 6 5.92 -9.82 -4.50
N LEU A 7 5.17 -8.71 -4.44
CA LEU A 7 5.43 -7.61 -3.48
C LEU A 7 5.81 -8.18 -2.12
N ASP A 8 6.90 -7.68 -1.55
CA ASP A 8 7.29 -8.06 -0.20
C ASP A 8 6.23 -7.61 0.81
N ALA A 9 6.28 -8.15 2.03
CA ALA A 9 5.23 -7.95 3.01
C ALA A 9 4.99 -6.46 3.35
N ASP A 10 6.03 -5.63 3.34
CA ASP A 10 5.90 -4.19 3.60
C ASP A 10 5.27 -3.48 2.41
N GLN A 11 5.76 -3.75 1.20
CA GLN A 11 5.20 -3.17 -0.03
C GLN A 11 3.73 -3.54 -0.22
N ARG A 12 3.36 -4.79 0.07
CA ARG A 12 1.97 -5.25 0.01
C ARG A 12 1.09 -4.52 1.03
N ARG A 13 1.54 -4.43 2.27
CA ARG A 13 0.82 -3.72 3.33
C ARG A 13 0.61 -2.25 2.98
N ILE A 14 1.64 -1.60 2.44
CA ILE A 14 1.53 -0.21 1.96
C ILE A 14 0.47 -0.13 0.87
N ASN A 15 0.51 -1.01 -0.14
CA ASN A 15 -0.43 -0.98 -1.26
C ASN A 15 -1.88 -1.23 -0.83
N GLU A 16 -2.11 -2.23 0.03
CA GLU A 16 -3.43 -2.58 0.57
C GLU A 16 -3.99 -1.43 1.42
N GLY A 17 -3.18 -0.90 2.34
CA GLY A 17 -3.58 0.22 3.20
C GLY A 17 -3.91 1.49 2.41
N TRP A 18 -3.12 1.79 1.37
CA TRP A 18 -3.37 2.96 0.51
C TRP A 18 -4.64 2.80 -0.33
N THR A 19 -4.86 1.61 -0.89
CA THR A 19 -6.09 1.29 -1.63
C THR A 19 -7.32 1.44 -0.73
N GLN A 20 -7.26 0.93 0.50
CA GLN A 20 -8.36 1.04 1.46
C GLN A 20 -8.63 2.51 1.86
N ALA A 21 -7.59 3.29 2.14
CA ALA A 21 -7.72 4.71 2.47
C ALA A 21 -8.41 5.50 1.34
N ILE A 22 -7.99 5.28 0.08
CA ILE A 22 -8.61 5.92 -1.09
C ILE A 22 -10.08 5.51 -1.21
N ARG A 23 -10.38 4.21 -1.09
CA ARG A 23 -11.75 3.70 -1.18
C ARG A 23 -12.67 4.36 -0.15
N LEU A 24 -12.21 4.49 1.10
CA LEU A 24 -12.97 5.11 2.19
C LEU A 24 -13.14 6.62 1.98
N GLY A 25 -12.09 7.32 1.50
CA GLY A 25 -12.18 8.74 1.15
C GLY A 25 -13.21 9.00 0.04
N VAL A 26 -13.21 8.19 -1.01
CA VAL A 26 -14.20 8.29 -2.10
C VAL A 26 -15.61 8.01 -1.59
N ALA A 27 -15.78 7.00 -0.73
CA ALA A 27 -17.07 6.66 -0.14
C ALA A 27 -17.62 7.82 0.70
N LEU A 28 -16.78 8.47 1.51
CA LEU A 28 -17.17 9.60 2.35
C LEU A 28 -17.64 10.80 1.52
N VAL A 29 -16.93 11.12 0.44
CA VAL A 29 -17.34 12.21 -0.46
C VAL A 29 -18.65 11.89 -1.19
N SER A 30 -18.83 10.63 -1.60
CA SER A 30 -20.00 10.21 -2.36
C SER A 30 -21.25 10.02 -1.48
N ARG A 31 -21.07 9.62 -0.22
CA ARG A 31 -22.13 9.30 0.74
C ARG A 31 -21.78 9.87 2.13
N PRO A 32 -21.83 11.20 2.32
CA PRO A 32 -21.31 11.86 3.52
C PRO A 32 -22.11 11.60 4.80
N LEU A 33 -23.29 10.99 4.71
CA LEU A 33 -24.15 10.65 5.86
C LEU A 33 -24.16 9.15 6.16
N ASP A 34 -23.34 8.35 5.47
CA ASP A 34 -23.25 6.91 5.71
C ASP A 34 -22.37 6.63 6.92
N GLU A 35 -22.99 6.47 8.09
CA GLU A 35 -22.31 6.20 9.37
C GLU A 35 -21.38 4.97 9.30
N ALA A 36 -21.72 3.95 8.50
CA ALA A 36 -20.88 2.77 8.34
C ALA A 36 -19.52 3.13 7.71
N THR A 37 -19.49 4.08 6.78
CA THR A 37 -18.23 4.57 6.19
C THR A 37 -17.36 5.30 7.23
N TYR A 38 -17.97 6.02 8.18
CA TYR A 38 -17.24 6.66 9.28
C TYR A 38 -16.64 5.63 10.25
N ASP A 39 -17.40 4.59 10.59
CA ASP A 39 -16.94 3.51 11.47
C ASP A 39 -15.79 2.72 10.83
N GLU A 40 -15.91 2.39 9.54
CA GLU A 40 -14.82 1.74 8.79
C GLU A 40 -13.56 2.61 8.73
N LEU A 41 -13.70 3.92 8.47
CA LEU A 41 -12.56 4.84 8.45
C LEU A 41 -11.91 4.97 9.83
N ARG A 42 -12.71 5.06 10.89
CA ARG A 42 -12.21 5.10 12.26
C ARG A 42 -11.45 3.81 12.61
N SER A 43 -11.99 2.65 12.23
CA SER A 43 -11.33 1.36 12.44
C SER A 43 -10.02 1.26 11.66
N PHE A 44 -9.99 1.68 10.40
CA PHE A 44 -8.77 1.70 9.59
C PHE A 44 -7.68 2.57 10.24
N ILE A 45 -8.03 3.79 10.68
CA ILE A 45 -7.09 4.70 11.35
C ILE A 45 -6.58 4.09 12.66
N ALA A 46 -7.45 3.46 13.44
CA ALA A 46 -7.10 2.94 14.76
C ALA A 46 -6.26 1.65 14.72
N VAL A 47 -6.41 0.83 13.68
CA VAL A 47 -5.86 -0.54 13.65
C VAL A 47 -4.78 -0.71 12.59
N GLU A 48 -4.98 -0.16 11.39
CA GLU A 48 -4.16 -0.48 10.23
C GLU A 48 -3.15 0.63 9.88
N ALA A 49 -3.49 1.89 10.15
CA ALA A 49 -2.67 3.03 9.74
C ALA A 49 -1.25 3.00 10.34
N ASP A 50 -1.10 2.64 11.61
CA ASP A 50 0.21 2.55 12.26
C ASP A 50 1.10 1.47 11.63
N ALA A 51 0.51 0.33 11.25
CA ALA A 51 1.24 -0.75 10.60
C ALA A 51 1.70 -0.35 9.18
N VAL A 52 0.88 0.41 8.45
CA VAL A 52 1.25 0.98 7.14
C VAL A 52 2.39 1.98 7.31
N VAL A 53 2.33 2.88 8.30
CA VAL A 53 3.40 3.83 8.59
C VAL A 53 4.69 3.13 9.00
N ALA A 54 4.62 2.07 9.80
CA ALA A 54 5.77 1.25 10.15
C ALA A 54 6.43 0.63 8.91
N SER A 55 5.63 0.05 8.00
CA SER A 55 6.13 -0.50 6.74
C SER A 55 6.70 0.58 5.80
N LEU A 56 6.16 1.81 5.79
CA LEU A 56 6.74 2.94 5.06
C LEU A 56 8.12 3.32 5.60
N ASN A 57 8.26 3.40 6.92
CA ASN A 57 9.56 3.68 7.54
C ASN A 57 10.56 2.56 7.27
N ALA A 58 10.14 1.30 7.40
CA ALA A 58 10.97 0.15 7.07
C ALA A 58 11.45 0.19 5.62
N LEU A 59 10.57 0.54 4.67
CA LEU A 59 10.93 0.67 3.26
C LEU A 59 11.92 1.82 3.02
N ARG A 60 11.71 2.97 3.67
CA ARG A 60 12.61 4.14 3.58
C ARG A 60 14.02 3.82 4.09
N ASP A 61 14.10 3.04 5.16
CA ASP A 61 15.36 2.73 5.84
C ASP A 61 16.12 1.57 5.16
N ARG A 62 15.60 0.99 4.06
CA ARG A 62 16.32 -0.01 3.27
C ARG A 62 17.41 0.61 2.41
N ASP A 63 18.50 -0.13 2.23
CA ASP A 63 19.63 0.25 1.38
C ASP A 63 19.17 0.50 -0.07
N GLU A 64 19.48 1.69 -0.57
CA GLU A 64 19.10 2.14 -1.92
C GLU A 64 19.50 1.18 -3.06
N PRO A 65 20.69 0.53 -3.04
CA PRO A 65 21.05 -0.46 -4.06
C PRO A 65 20.14 -1.70 -4.06
N ALA A 66 19.69 -2.14 -2.88
CA ALA A 66 18.80 -3.29 -2.74
C ALA A 66 17.40 -2.95 -3.26
N LEU A 67 16.91 -1.74 -2.97
CA LEU A 67 15.66 -1.22 -3.53
C LEU A 67 15.74 -1.17 -5.06
N ARG A 68 16.77 -0.54 -5.63
CA ARG A 68 16.92 -0.44 -7.10
C ARG A 68 17.01 -1.80 -7.79
N ALA A 69 17.66 -2.78 -7.16
CA ALA A 69 17.69 -4.15 -7.67
C ALA A 69 16.30 -4.79 -7.71
N GLN A 70 15.50 -4.58 -6.66
CA GLN A 70 14.11 -5.05 -6.56
C GLN A 70 13.20 -4.36 -7.58
N ILE A 71 13.33 -3.03 -7.76
CA ILE A 71 12.62 -2.28 -8.81
C ILE A 71 12.92 -2.86 -10.19
N ALA A 72 14.20 -3.02 -10.53
CA ALA A 72 14.63 -3.55 -11.82
C ALA A 72 14.17 -5.00 -12.06
N ASP A 73 13.95 -5.76 -10.99
CA ASP A 73 13.37 -7.11 -11.08
C ASP A 73 11.86 -7.07 -11.32
N LEU A 74 11.13 -6.21 -10.61
CA LEU A 74 9.68 -6.01 -10.79
C LEU A 74 9.32 -5.47 -12.18
N GLU A 75 10.12 -4.54 -12.72
CA GLU A 75 9.97 -4.02 -14.08
C GLU A 75 10.24 -5.09 -15.15
N ARG A 76 11.27 -5.92 -14.95
CA ARG A 76 11.63 -6.99 -15.89
C ARG A 76 10.56 -8.07 -15.99
N HIS A 77 9.83 -8.31 -14.89
CA HIS A 77 8.81 -9.35 -14.81
C HIS A 77 7.38 -8.83 -14.99
N GLY A 78 7.19 -7.55 -15.32
CA GLY A 78 5.86 -6.96 -15.58
C GLY A 78 4.94 -6.91 -14.35
N ALA A 79 5.47 -7.13 -13.15
CA ALA A 79 4.72 -7.08 -11.90
C ALA A 79 4.54 -5.65 -11.38
N TRP A 80 5.33 -4.71 -11.91
CA TRP A 80 5.16 -3.28 -11.64
C TRP A 80 4.02 -2.70 -12.50
N THR A 81 2.79 -2.69 -11.99
CA THR A 81 1.73 -1.79 -12.48
C THR A 81 1.85 -0.44 -11.78
N GLY A 82 3.00 0.20 -11.92
CA GLY A 82 3.19 1.57 -11.46
C GLY A 82 2.15 2.41 -12.16
N GLY A 83 1.25 3.02 -11.40
CA GLY A 83 0.32 3.98 -11.92
C GLY A 83 1.08 5.09 -12.64
N THR A 84 1.24 4.93 -13.95
CA THR A 84 1.46 6.02 -14.88
C THR A 84 0.10 6.32 -15.47
N ALA A 85 -0.52 7.38 -14.93
CA ALA A 85 -1.61 8.19 -15.49
C ALA A 85 -2.88 7.46 -16.00
#